data_AF-A0A2V1P0V3-F1
#
_entry.id   AF-A0A2V1P0V3-F1
#
_cell.length_a   1.000
_cell.length_b   1.000
_cell.length_c   1.000
_cell.angle_alpha   90.00
_cell.angle_beta   90.00
_cell.angle_gamma   90.00
#
_symmetry.space_group_name_H-M   'P 1'
#
loop_
_entity.id
_entity.type
_entity.pdbx_description
1 polymer ?
#
loop_
_entity_poly.entity_id
_entity_poly.type
_entity_poly.pdbx_seq_one_letter_code
_entity_poly.pdbx_strand_id
1 'polypeptide(L)'
;MAGSAVPASRVDAVLDAVPARERVARPEGLARDERQRRRWATQVVVVDELARRACVARGLAPPPELVPGRVLGVSGTDVADLGSIVAVALAHSAAARALLAALEGEQRVGEADVREYYERNPDRFLTPEALRRGVDPFRGAKARDLVPYARVRDGVEGELRRARGRQAFFDWLDRERAGVEYTHGHEHPGDPAHPDHEHRH
;
A
#
# COMPACT_ATOMS: atom_id res chain seq x y z
N MET A 1 -8.14 8.44 27.98
CA MET A 1 -6.97 8.78 27.15
C MET A 1 -7.40 9.90 26.23
N ALA A 2 -6.87 11.12 26.39
CA ALA A 2 -7.23 12.22 25.50
C ALA A 2 -6.56 12.02 24.13
N GLY A 3 -7.31 12.12 23.05
CA GLY A 3 -6.75 12.07 21.69
C GLY A 3 -5.80 13.24 21.44
N SER A 4 -4.76 13.03 20.63
CA SER A 4 -3.87 14.11 20.19
C SER A 4 -4.31 14.63 18.83
N ALA A 5 -4.55 15.95 18.77
CA ALA A 5 -5.03 16.65 17.58
C ALA A 5 -3.95 16.74 16.50
N VAL A 6 -4.36 16.52 15.25
CA VAL A 6 -3.52 16.71 14.06
C VAL A 6 -3.80 18.11 13.50
N PRO A 7 -2.78 19.00 13.38
CA PRO A 7 -3.02 20.36 12.90
C PRO A 7 -3.24 20.42 11.39
N ALA A 8 -4.13 21.32 10.95
CA ALA A 8 -4.46 21.54 9.54
C ALA A 8 -3.24 21.89 8.67
N SER A 9 -2.22 22.53 9.24
CA SER A 9 -0.97 22.86 8.56
C SER A 9 -0.23 21.64 8.00
N ARG A 10 -0.41 20.44 8.58
CA ARG A 10 0.14 19.21 7.99
C ARG A 10 -0.59 18.79 6.73
N VAL A 11 -1.89 19.01 6.67
CA VAL A 11 -2.70 18.76 5.46
C VAL A 11 -2.27 19.73 4.36
N ASP A 12 -2.09 21.01 4.70
CA ASP A 12 -1.63 22.03 3.75
C ASP A 12 -0.23 21.69 3.21
N ALA A 13 0.71 21.24 4.05
CA ALA A 13 2.04 20.81 3.60
C ALA A 13 1.98 19.63 2.59
N VAL A 14 1.06 18.68 2.78
CA VAL A 14 0.85 17.58 1.83
C VAL A 14 0.25 18.10 0.53
N LEU A 15 -0.68 19.07 0.60
CA LEU A 15 -1.25 19.71 -0.58
C LEU A 15 -0.19 20.50 -1.35
N ASP A 16 0.73 21.21 -0.69
CA ASP A 16 1.79 21.96 -1.37
C ASP A 16 2.79 21.03 -2.08
N ALA A 17 3.08 19.88 -1.48
CA ALA A 17 4.04 18.90 -2.03
C ALA A 17 3.51 18.11 -3.24
N VAL A 18 2.20 18.04 -3.45
CA VAL A 18 1.59 17.16 -4.46
C VAL A 18 0.74 18.00 -5.42
N PRO A 19 1.27 18.46 -6.57
CA PRO A 19 0.53 19.35 -7.47
C PRO A 19 -0.82 18.77 -7.88
N ALA A 20 -1.82 19.64 -8.06
CA ALA A 20 -3.13 19.23 -8.56
C ALA A 20 -2.96 18.48 -9.89
N ARG A 21 -3.70 17.39 -10.10
CA ARG A 21 -3.76 16.76 -11.42
C ARG A 21 -4.29 17.80 -12.40
N GLU A 22 -3.52 18.20 -13.40
CA GLU A 22 -4.01 19.04 -14.49
C GLU A 22 -5.15 18.31 -15.20
N ARG A 23 -6.38 18.71 -14.89
CA ARG A 23 -7.54 18.43 -15.72
C ARG A 23 -8.21 19.75 -16.04
N VAL A 24 -8.37 20.02 -17.32
CA VAL A 24 -9.16 21.13 -17.83
C VAL A 24 -10.63 20.80 -17.51
N ALA A 25 -11.23 21.48 -16.52
CA ALA A 25 -12.64 21.29 -16.17
C ALA A 25 -13.28 22.57 -15.61
N ARG A 26 -14.61 22.68 -15.78
CA ARG A 26 -15.49 23.81 -15.40
C ARG A 26 -15.37 24.19 -13.90
N PRO A 27 -15.75 25.42 -13.48
CA PRO A 27 -15.58 25.93 -12.11
C PRO A 27 -16.10 25.01 -11.00
N GLU A 28 -17.26 24.37 -11.20
CA GLU A 28 -17.86 23.44 -10.23
C GLU A 28 -17.04 22.13 -10.09
N GLY A 29 -16.43 21.67 -11.17
CA GLY A 29 -15.50 20.54 -11.17
C GLY A 29 -14.22 20.86 -10.41
N LEU A 30 -13.70 22.08 -10.54
CA LEU A 30 -12.51 22.53 -9.80
C LEU A 30 -12.75 22.54 -8.28
N ALA A 31 -13.91 23.06 -7.83
CA ALA A 31 -14.26 23.08 -6.41
C ALA A 31 -14.45 21.66 -5.82
N ARG A 32 -15.03 20.73 -6.60
CA ARG A 32 -15.15 19.31 -6.20
C ARG A 32 -13.78 18.61 -6.13
N ASP A 33 -12.94 18.82 -7.14
CA ASP A 33 -11.60 18.24 -7.19
C ASP A 33 -10.73 18.73 -6.04
N GLU A 34 -10.86 20.00 -5.65
CA GLU A 34 -10.16 20.55 -4.49
C GLU A 34 -10.63 19.91 -3.18
N ARG A 35 -11.94 19.71 -2.98
CA ARG A 35 -12.48 19.01 -1.79
C ARG A 35 -11.98 17.57 -1.72
N GLN A 36 -12.01 16.85 -2.83
CA GLN A 36 -11.49 15.48 -2.90
C GLN A 36 -9.99 15.42 -2.61
N ARG A 37 -9.21 16.38 -3.11
CA ARG A 37 -7.78 16.50 -2.83
C ARG A 37 -7.49 16.81 -1.36
N ARG A 38 -8.27 17.69 -0.72
CA ARG A 38 -8.16 17.97 0.74
C ARG A 38 -8.48 16.75 1.59
N ARG A 39 -9.53 15.99 1.24
CA ARG A 39 -9.87 14.74 1.93
C ARG A 39 -8.79 13.71 1.77
N TRP A 40 -8.29 13.51 0.56
CA TRP A 40 -7.15 12.64 0.29
C TRP A 40 -5.91 13.03 1.10
N ALA A 41 -5.53 14.32 1.12
CA ALA A 41 -4.38 14.78 1.89
C ALA A 41 -4.59 14.54 3.40
N THR A 42 -5.81 14.73 3.89
CA THR A 42 -6.16 14.38 5.27
C THR A 42 -5.94 12.90 5.55
N GLN A 43 -6.33 12.01 4.64
CA GLN A 43 -6.09 10.57 4.78
C GLN A 43 -4.60 10.23 4.85
N VAL A 44 -3.76 10.89 4.05
CA VAL A 44 -2.29 10.70 4.08
C VAL A 44 -1.72 11.13 5.44
N VAL A 45 -2.11 12.30 5.94
CA VAL A 45 -1.64 12.82 7.23
C VAL A 45 -2.10 11.92 8.39
N VAL A 46 -3.34 11.44 8.36
CA VAL A 46 -3.85 10.50 9.38
C VAL A 46 -3.05 9.21 9.39
N VAL A 47 -2.77 8.61 8.22
CA VAL A 47 -1.96 7.38 8.16
C VAL A 47 -0.54 7.63 8.66
N ASP A 48 0.08 8.75 8.28
CA ASP A 48 1.42 9.10 8.78
C ASP A 48 1.44 9.25 10.30
N GLU A 49 0.46 9.95 10.88
CA GLU A 49 0.37 10.15 12.32
C GLU A 49 0.17 8.83 13.07
N LEU A 50 -0.76 7.99 12.61
CA LEU A 50 -0.99 6.66 13.17
C LEU A 50 0.30 5.82 13.10
N ALA A 51 1.01 5.87 11.97
CA ALA A 51 2.26 5.14 11.78
C ALA A 51 3.38 5.64 12.69
N ARG A 52 3.50 6.97 12.90
CA ARG A 52 4.47 7.55 13.85
C ARG A 52 4.21 7.09 15.27
N ARG A 53 2.96 7.12 15.72
CA ARG A 53 2.57 6.62 17.05
C ARG A 53 2.86 5.13 17.20
N ALA A 54 2.54 4.35 16.18
CA ALA A 54 2.84 2.93 16.12
C ALA A 54 4.35 2.64 16.15
N CYS A 55 5.18 3.47 15.51
CA CYS A 55 6.63 3.38 15.58
C CYS A 55 7.14 3.66 17.00
N VAL A 56 6.67 4.75 17.63
CA VAL A 56 7.04 5.09 19.01
C VAL A 56 6.66 3.97 19.98
N ALA A 57 5.43 3.45 19.89
CA ALA A 57 4.96 2.36 20.74
C ALA A 57 5.79 1.07 20.58
N ARG A 58 6.39 0.86 19.41
CA ARG A 58 7.26 -0.30 19.10
C ARG A 58 8.75 -0.01 19.29
N GLY A 59 9.14 1.19 19.69
CA GLY A 59 10.54 1.60 19.78
C GLY A 59 11.26 1.65 18.43
N LEU A 60 10.52 1.82 17.33
CA LEU A 60 11.07 1.96 15.98
C LEU A 60 11.52 3.40 15.74
N ALA A 61 12.72 3.57 15.18
CA ALA A 61 13.24 4.85 14.73
C ALA A 61 13.07 4.97 13.20
N PRO A 62 11.98 5.57 12.70
CA PRO A 62 11.85 5.79 11.27
C PRO A 62 12.96 6.71 10.78
N PRO A 63 13.52 6.49 9.58
CA PRO A 63 14.51 7.39 9.01
C PRO A 63 13.92 8.81 8.90
N PRO A 64 14.75 9.86 9.01
CA PRO A 64 14.29 11.22 8.80
C PRO A 64 13.60 11.32 7.43
N GLU A 65 12.49 12.06 7.37
CA GLU A 65 11.77 12.25 6.11
C GLU A 65 12.72 12.86 5.07
N LEU A 66 13.08 12.06 4.07
CA LEU A 66 13.68 12.60 2.86
C LEU A 66 12.60 13.45 2.20
N VAL A 67 12.94 14.73 1.98
CA VAL A 67 12.12 15.80 1.39
C VAL A 67 11.04 15.22 0.44
N PRO A 68 9.75 15.57 0.62
CA PRO A 68 8.69 15.07 -0.24
C PRO A 68 8.97 15.54 -1.68
N GLY A 69 9.43 14.61 -2.52
CA GLY A 69 9.96 14.93 -3.84
C GLY A 69 10.79 13.80 -4.45
N ARG A 70 11.37 12.92 -3.62
CA ARG A 70 11.87 11.61 -4.05
C ARG A 70 10.93 10.51 -3.56
N VAL A 71 9.74 10.47 -4.14
CA VAL A 71 8.87 9.30 -4.04
C VAL A 71 9.64 8.13 -4.64
N LEU A 72 10.08 7.21 -3.80
CA LEU A 72 10.63 5.93 -4.23
C LEU A 72 9.55 5.23 -5.05
N GLY A 73 9.89 4.84 -6.28
CA GLY A 73 8.97 4.16 -7.19
C GLY A 73 8.44 2.88 -6.56
N VAL A 74 7.23 2.95 -6.01
CA VAL A 74 6.44 1.76 -5.70
C VAL A 74 6.10 1.13 -7.05
N SER A 75 6.45 -0.14 -7.23
CA SER A 75 6.23 -0.82 -8.51
C SER A 75 4.72 -0.86 -8.83
N GLY A 76 4.35 -0.84 -10.11
CA GLY A 76 2.92 -0.78 -10.52
C GLY A 76 2.08 -1.95 -10.00
N THR A 77 2.69 -3.12 -9.76
CA THR A 77 2.04 -4.27 -9.13
C THR A 77 1.81 -4.07 -7.63
N ASP A 78 2.75 -3.44 -6.92
CA ASP A 78 2.57 -3.12 -5.49
C ASP A 78 1.47 -2.08 -5.29
N VAL A 79 1.29 -1.13 -6.23
CA VAL A 79 0.21 -0.12 -6.16
C VAL A 79 -1.18 -0.74 -6.31
N ALA A 80 -1.32 -1.78 -7.15
CA ALA A 80 -2.59 -2.47 -7.35
C ALA A 80 -3.01 -3.27 -6.10
N ASP A 81 -2.07 -3.95 -5.46
CA ASP A 81 -2.31 -4.76 -4.25
C ASP A 81 -2.51 -3.91 -2.99
N LEU A 82 -1.90 -2.72 -2.93
CA LEU A 82 -1.97 -1.85 -1.75
C LEU A 82 -3.24 -0.97 -1.71
N GLY A 83 -3.98 -0.84 -2.81
CA GLY A 83 -5.03 0.16 -2.91
C GLY A 83 -4.49 1.60 -2.92
N SER A 84 -5.23 2.52 -3.54
CA SER A 84 -4.75 3.87 -3.86
C SER A 84 -4.27 4.67 -2.65
N ILE A 85 -4.95 4.55 -1.49
CA ILE A 85 -4.62 5.35 -0.29
C ILE A 85 -3.37 4.83 0.43
N VAL A 86 -3.20 3.52 0.57
CA VAL A 86 -2.02 2.97 1.26
C VAL A 86 -0.77 3.11 0.40
N ALA A 87 -0.88 2.90 -0.92
CA ALA A 87 0.23 3.14 -1.83
C ALA A 87 0.76 4.58 -1.73
N VAL A 88 -0.16 5.56 -1.65
CA VAL A 88 0.18 6.95 -1.43
C VAL A 88 0.76 7.19 -0.03
N ALA A 89 0.14 6.65 1.02
CA ALA A 89 0.65 6.84 2.37
C ALA A 89 2.08 6.29 2.51
N LEU A 90 2.36 5.14 1.93
CA LEU A 90 3.70 4.56 1.85
C LEU A 90 4.65 5.39 0.99
N ALA A 91 4.18 6.12 -0.03
CA ALA A 91 5.00 7.06 -0.78
C ALA A 91 5.40 8.29 0.06
N HIS A 92 4.49 8.79 0.91
CA HIS A 92 4.67 10.05 1.62
C HIS A 92 5.07 9.94 3.09
N SER A 93 4.99 8.75 3.72
CA SER A 93 5.30 8.55 5.13
C SER A 93 6.49 7.62 5.33
N ALA A 94 7.58 8.16 5.88
CA ALA A 94 8.72 7.36 6.31
C ALA A 94 8.35 6.44 7.48
N ALA A 95 7.45 6.88 8.37
CA ALA A 95 6.96 6.08 9.48
C ALA A 95 6.11 4.89 8.99
N ALA A 96 5.24 5.09 8.00
CA ALA A 96 4.45 3.99 7.42
C ALA A 96 5.35 2.93 6.79
N ARG A 97 6.40 3.34 6.06
CA ARG A 97 7.39 2.41 5.50
C ARG A 97 8.18 1.67 6.58
N ALA A 98 8.61 2.36 7.64
CA ALA A 98 9.31 1.72 8.76
C ALA A 98 8.43 0.70 9.48
N LEU A 99 7.15 1.03 9.69
CA LEU A 99 6.18 0.11 10.29
C LEU A 99 5.92 -1.09 9.38
N LEU A 100 5.72 -0.88 8.07
CA LEU A 100 5.54 -1.99 7.12
C LEU A 100 6.76 -2.92 7.15
N ALA A 101 7.98 -2.38 7.13
CA ALA A 101 9.19 -3.19 7.19
C ALA A 101 9.30 -4.01 8.50
N ALA A 102 8.89 -3.43 9.64
CA ALA A 102 8.82 -4.15 10.90
C ALA A 102 7.80 -5.29 10.85
N LEU A 103 6.58 -5.01 10.35
CA LEU A 103 5.53 -6.00 10.20
C LEU A 103 5.93 -7.12 9.23
N GLU A 104 6.60 -6.81 8.12
CA GLU A 104 7.20 -7.80 7.22
C GLU A 104 8.24 -8.67 7.92
N GLY A 105 9.09 -8.07 8.77
CA GLY A 105 10.08 -8.79 9.57
C GLY A 105 9.48 -9.72 10.63
N GLU A 106 8.27 -9.44 11.10
CA GLU A 106 7.52 -10.29 12.03
C GLU A 106 6.90 -11.53 11.33
N GLN A 107 6.77 -11.49 9.99
CA GLN A 107 6.13 -12.58 9.25
C GLN A 107 7.04 -13.80 9.11
N ARG A 108 6.55 -14.94 9.62
CA ARG A 108 7.14 -16.26 9.37
C ARG A 108 6.44 -16.91 8.19
N VAL A 109 7.23 -17.42 7.25
CA VAL A 109 6.76 -18.23 6.12
C VAL A 109 7.38 -19.60 6.23
N GLY A 110 6.55 -20.64 6.34
CA GLY A 110 7.04 -22.01 6.46
C GLY A 110 7.41 -22.59 5.09
N GLU A 111 8.33 -23.55 5.06
CA GLU A 111 8.69 -24.29 3.84
C GLU A 111 7.47 -24.89 3.13
N ALA A 112 6.48 -25.36 3.90
CA ALA A 112 5.21 -25.87 3.36
C ALA A 112 4.43 -24.82 2.57
N ASP A 113 4.34 -23.58 3.07
CA ASP A 113 3.67 -22.47 2.39
C ASP A 113 4.38 -22.13 1.06
N VAL A 114 5.72 -22.11 1.09
CA VAL A 114 6.53 -21.81 -0.10
C VAL A 114 6.34 -22.90 -1.16
N ARG A 115 6.29 -24.17 -0.73
CA ARG A 115 6.10 -25.32 -1.62
C ARG A 115 4.69 -25.35 -2.21
N GLU A 116 3.67 -25.15 -1.38
CA GLU A 116 2.28 -25.05 -1.80
C GLU A 116 2.07 -23.91 -2.80
N TYR A 117 2.67 -22.73 -2.55
CA TYR A 117 2.63 -21.63 -3.50
C TYR A 117 3.29 -22.00 -4.83
N TYR A 118 4.47 -22.62 -4.80
CA TYR A 118 5.17 -23.05 -6.02
C TYR A 118 4.32 -24.02 -6.85
N GLU A 119 3.70 -25.00 -6.21
CA GLU A 119 2.88 -26.03 -6.85
C GLU A 119 1.56 -25.49 -7.41
N ARG A 120 0.96 -24.50 -6.74
CA ARG A 120 -0.31 -23.88 -7.16
C ARG A 120 -0.17 -22.84 -8.27
N ASN A 121 1.03 -22.32 -8.51
CA ASN A 121 1.27 -21.25 -9.48
C ASN A 121 2.29 -21.67 -10.56
N PRO A 122 2.07 -22.80 -11.27
CA PRO A 122 3.03 -23.32 -12.25
C PRO A 122 3.28 -22.35 -13.42
N ASP A 123 2.30 -21.48 -13.73
CA ASP A 123 2.38 -20.42 -14.73
C ASP A 123 3.49 -19.40 -14.42
N ARG A 124 3.71 -19.10 -13.15
CA ARG A 124 4.75 -18.17 -12.69
C ARG A 124 6.17 -18.74 -12.78
N PHE A 125 6.28 -20.06 -12.89
CA PHE A 125 7.57 -20.77 -12.82
C PHE A 125 7.91 -21.49 -14.12
N LEU A 126 7.23 -21.22 -15.23
CA LEU A 126 7.64 -21.74 -16.53
C LEU A 126 9.03 -21.21 -16.90
N THR A 127 9.86 -22.11 -17.44
CA THR A 127 11.13 -21.73 -18.05
C THR A 127 10.88 -20.87 -19.29
N PRO A 128 11.82 -19.97 -19.67
CA PRO A 128 11.69 -19.19 -20.90
C PRO A 128 11.49 -20.03 -22.16
N GLU A 129 12.03 -21.25 -22.19
CA GLU A 129 11.86 -22.17 -23.31
C GLU A 129 10.46 -22.79 -23.37
N ALA A 130 9.91 -23.19 -22.22
CA ALA A 130 8.53 -23.67 -22.15
C ALA A 130 7.52 -22.59 -22.55
N LEU A 131 7.75 -21.34 -22.13
CA LEU A 131 6.95 -20.19 -22.58
C LEU A 131 6.99 -20.02 -24.09
N ARG A 132 8.19 -20.09 -24.72
CA ARG A 132 8.32 -20.01 -26.18
C ARG A 132 7.63 -21.15 -26.92
N ARG A 133 7.55 -22.33 -26.33
CA ARG A 133 6.82 -23.47 -26.89
C ARG A 133 5.31 -23.39 -26.69
N GLY A 134 4.81 -22.42 -25.93
CA GLY A 134 3.38 -22.30 -25.61
C GLY A 134 2.87 -23.43 -24.71
N VAL A 135 3.70 -23.90 -23.76
CA VAL A 135 3.30 -24.93 -22.81
C VAL A 135 2.17 -24.40 -21.92
N ASP A 136 1.05 -25.14 -21.84
CA ASP A 136 -0.02 -24.88 -20.88
C ASP A 136 0.47 -25.24 -19.45
N PRO A 137 0.60 -24.26 -18.54
CA PRO A 137 1.11 -24.49 -17.19
C PRO A 137 0.22 -25.38 -16.32
N PHE A 138 -1.07 -25.46 -16.60
CA PHE A 138 -2.04 -26.18 -15.77
C PHE A 138 -2.42 -27.56 -16.34
N ARG A 139 -2.22 -27.80 -17.64
CA ARG A 139 -2.62 -29.05 -18.29
C ARG A 139 -1.50 -29.80 -19.02
N GLY A 140 -0.33 -29.21 -19.22
CA GLY A 140 0.72 -29.80 -20.06
C GLY A 140 2.17 -29.64 -19.56
N ALA A 141 2.40 -28.84 -18.52
CA ALA A 141 3.74 -28.62 -17.98
C ALA A 141 4.32 -29.90 -17.35
N LYS A 142 5.56 -30.23 -17.73
CA LYS A 142 6.36 -31.28 -17.08
C LYS A 142 7.39 -30.63 -16.17
N ALA A 143 8.02 -31.41 -15.30
CA ALA A 143 9.07 -30.91 -14.40
C ALA A 143 10.20 -30.15 -15.12
N ARG A 144 10.57 -30.58 -16.33
CA ARG A 144 11.58 -29.89 -17.19
C ARG A 144 11.15 -28.52 -17.71
N ASP A 145 9.84 -28.27 -17.74
CA ASP A 145 9.27 -27.03 -18.26
C ASP A 145 9.23 -25.95 -17.16
N LEU A 146 9.42 -26.33 -15.89
CA LEU A 146 9.40 -25.45 -14.73
C LEU A 146 10.82 -25.13 -14.22
N VAL A 147 11.02 -23.92 -13.72
CA VAL A 147 12.23 -23.53 -13.00
C VAL A 147 12.31 -24.36 -11.71
N PRO A 148 13.42 -25.04 -11.41
CA PRO A 148 13.53 -25.90 -10.23
C PRO A 148 13.23 -25.15 -8.93
N TYR A 149 12.44 -25.77 -8.04
CA TYR A 149 12.01 -25.21 -6.76
C TYR A 149 13.17 -24.55 -5.98
N ALA A 150 14.31 -25.24 -5.86
CA ALA A 150 15.47 -24.75 -5.13
C ALA A 150 16.01 -23.40 -5.63
N ARG A 151 15.77 -23.04 -6.90
CA ARG A 151 16.20 -21.75 -7.48
C ARG A 151 15.24 -20.61 -7.20
N VAL A 152 13.97 -20.90 -6.92
CA VAL A 152 12.93 -19.88 -6.72
C VAL A 152 12.48 -19.79 -5.26
N ARG A 153 12.80 -20.79 -4.44
CA ARG A 153 12.41 -20.91 -3.02
C ARG A 153 12.53 -19.59 -2.25
N ASP A 154 13.73 -19.02 -2.19
CA ASP A 154 13.98 -17.84 -1.37
C ASP A 154 13.24 -16.59 -1.91
N GLY A 155 13.08 -16.52 -3.24
CA GLY A 155 12.29 -15.48 -3.90
C GLY A 155 10.81 -15.57 -3.54
N VAL A 156 10.24 -16.78 -3.59
CA VAL A 156 8.85 -17.06 -3.21
C VAL A 156 8.64 -16.81 -1.73
N GLU A 157 9.56 -17.25 -0.87
CA GLU A 157 9.51 -16.97 0.57
C GLU A 157 9.48 -15.46 0.85
N GLY A 158 10.34 -14.69 0.17
CA GLY A 158 10.34 -13.25 0.26
C GLY A 158 9.05 -12.60 -0.23
N GLU A 159 8.46 -13.10 -1.32
CA GLU A 159 7.18 -12.62 -1.83
C GLU A 159 6.03 -12.88 -0.84
N LEU A 160 5.93 -14.10 -0.33
CA LEU A 160 4.92 -14.48 0.66
C LEU A 160 5.08 -13.67 1.95
N ARG A 161 6.32 -13.43 2.40
CA ARG A 161 6.60 -12.58 3.57
C ARG A 161 6.09 -11.17 3.37
N ARG A 162 6.42 -10.55 2.23
CA ARG A 162 5.93 -9.20 1.88
C ARG A 162 4.41 -9.16 1.78
N ALA A 163 3.79 -10.14 1.14
CA ALA A 163 2.34 -10.22 1.02
C ALA A 163 1.65 -10.31 2.40
N ARG A 164 2.14 -11.19 3.30
CA ARG A 164 1.64 -11.28 4.68
C ARG A 164 1.87 -9.99 5.47
N GLY A 165 3.03 -9.35 5.29
CA GLY A 165 3.35 -8.09 5.97
C GLY A 165 2.43 -6.95 5.52
N ARG A 166 2.13 -6.88 4.22
CA ARG A 166 1.12 -5.96 3.68
C ARG A 166 -0.27 -6.22 4.26
N GLN A 167 -0.70 -7.47 4.33
CA GLN A 167 -1.98 -7.82 4.97
C GLN A 167 -2.01 -7.38 6.44
N ALA A 168 -0.95 -7.67 7.19
CA ALA A 168 -0.84 -7.24 8.60
C ALA A 168 -0.88 -5.71 8.74
N PHE A 169 -0.27 -4.98 7.81
CA PHE A 169 -0.32 -3.52 7.77
C PHE A 169 -1.74 -3.01 7.50
N PHE A 170 -2.48 -3.63 6.56
CA PHE A 170 -3.88 -3.29 6.30
C PHE A 170 -4.76 -3.53 7.51
N ASP A 171 -4.67 -4.72 8.11
CA ASP A 171 -5.46 -5.08 9.28
C ASP A 171 -5.15 -4.14 10.46
N TRP A 172 -3.88 -3.75 10.62
CA TRP A 172 -3.48 -2.75 11.60
C TRP A 172 -4.10 -1.38 11.29
N LEU A 173 -3.97 -0.90 10.06
CA LEU A 173 -4.43 0.42 9.68
C LEU A 173 -5.95 0.54 9.81
N ASP A 174 -6.70 -0.50 9.43
CA ASP A 174 -8.15 -0.56 9.57
C ASP A 174 -8.57 -0.45 11.05
N ARG A 175 -7.92 -1.21 11.93
CA ARG A 175 -8.16 -1.13 13.38
C ARG A 175 -7.84 0.24 13.97
N GLU A 176 -6.70 0.84 13.62
CA GLU A 176 -6.33 2.16 14.14
C GLU A 176 -7.24 3.27 13.63
N ARG A 177 -7.69 3.18 12.36
CA ARG A 177 -8.62 4.15 11.76
C ARG A 177 -9.97 4.19 12.47
N ALA A 178 -10.42 3.09 13.06
CA ALA A 178 -11.65 3.06 13.84
C ALA A 178 -11.62 4.00 15.06
N GLY A 179 -10.44 4.36 15.54
CA GLY A 179 -10.25 5.31 16.64
C GLY A 179 -10.07 6.78 16.22
N VAL A 180 -10.21 7.09 14.92
CA VAL A 180 -10.00 8.45 14.40
C VAL A 180 -11.31 9.20 14.32
N GLU A 181 -11.37 10.35 14.99
CA GLU A 181 -12.46 11.31 14.85
C GLU A 181 -12.08 12.37 13.82
N TYR A 182 -12.96 12.60 12.84
CA TYR A 182 -12.76 13.60 11.78
C TYR A 182 -13.63 14.82 12.04
N THR A 183 -13.07 16.01 11.83
CA THR A 183 -13.87 17.23 11.70
C THR A 183 -14.68 17.19 10.41
N HIS A 184 -15.86 17.81 10.42
CA HIS A 184 -16.73 17.86 9.24
C HIS A 184 -16.00 18.33 7.98
N GLY A 185 -16.15 17.60 6.88
CA GLY A 185 -15.52 17.89 5.58
C GLY A 185 -14.18 17.19 5.35
N HIS A 186 -13.61 16.56 6.38
CA HIS A 186 -12.32 15.84 6.35
C HIS A 186 -12.46 14.31 6.36
N GLU A 187 -13.68 13.79 6.25
CA GLU A 187 -13.96 12.36 6.31
C GLU A 187 -13.51 11.63 5.03
N HIS A 188 -13.72 10.32 4.97
CA HIS A 188 -13.12 9.47 3.93
C HIS A 188 -13.62 9.86 2.52
N PRO A 189 -12.73 9.96 1.49
CA PRO A 189 -13.11 10.38 0.13
C PRO A 189 -14.23 9.54 -0.51
N GLY A 190 -14.28 8.25 -0.18
CA GLY A 190 -15.28 7.29 -0.63
C GLY A 190 -16.45 7.06 0.31
N ASP A 191 -16.65 7.89 1.35
CA ASP A 191 -17.82 7.78 2.22
C ASP A 191 -19.10 8.15 1.44
N PRO A 192 -20.08 7.22 1.33
CA PRO A 192 -21.31 7.43 0.56
C PRO A 192 -22.23 8.51 1.16
N ALA A 193 -22.02 8.91 2.42
CA ALA A 193 -22.73 10.04 3.03
C ALA A 193 -22.31 11.39 2.42
N HIS A 194 -21.25 11.42 1.60
CA HIS A 194 -20.82 12.64 0.93
C HIS A 194 -21.42 12.83 -0.46
N PRO A 195 -21.83 14.06 -0.80
CA PRO A 195 -22.36 14.38 -2.13
C PRO A 195 -21.31 14.20 -3.24
N ASP A 196 -20.03 14.15 -2.88
CA ASP A 196 -18.91 14.03 -3.81
C ASP A 196 -18.35 12.58 -3.92
N HIS A 197 -18.95 11.56 -3.27
CA HIS A 197 -18.41 10.19 -3.29
C HIS A 197 -18.36 9.63 -4.74
N GLU A 198 -17.26 8.96 -5.09
CA GLU A 198 -17.16 8.19 -6.33
C GLU A 198 -17.23 6.69 -6.02
N HIS A 199 -18.38 6.05 -6.26
CA HIS A 199 -18.40 4.65 -6.67
C HIS A 199 -18.09 4.61 -8.16
N ARG A 200 -16.87 4.21 -8.52
CA ARG A 200 -16.51 3.92 -9.91
C ARG A 200 -16.44 2.40 -10.08
N HIS A 201 -17.42 1.85 -10.81
CA HIS A 201 -17.36 0.50 -11.39
C HIS A 201 -16.51 0.50 -12.66
#